data_AF-A0A3D5BDA1-F1
#
_entry.id   AF-A0A3D5BDA1-F1
#
_cell.length_a   1.000
_cell.length_b   1.000
_cell.length_c   1.000
_cell.angle_alpha   90.00
_cell.angle_beta   90.00
_cell.angle_gamma   90.00
#
_symmetry.space_group_name_H-M   'P 1'
#
loop_
_entity.id
_entity.type
_entity.pdbx_description
1 polymer ?
#
loop_
_entity_poly.entity_id
_entity_poly.type
_entity_poly.pdbx_seq_one_letter_code
_entity_poly.pdbx_strand_id
1 'polypeptide(L)' 'MPIVICKHCGAKYSYKEQSIQMRDKDYQRCEVCHAILKEWNGGMNYYDFELLSENEDREEENEK' A
#
# COMPACT_ATOMS: atom_id res chain seq x y z
N MET A 1 8.24 -9.62 9.43
CA MET A 1 7.19 -9.11 8.55
C MET A 1 7.78 -7.98 7.73
N PRO A 2 7.79 -8.05 6.39
CA PRO A 2 8.28 -6.97 5.58
C PRO A 2 7.36 -5.73 5.70
N ILE A 3 7.97 -4.55 5.61
CA ILE A 3 7.29 -3.25 5.75
C ILE A 3 7.52 -2.47 4.45
N VAL A 4 6.47 -1.78 3.98
CA VAL A 4 6.57 -0.79 2.91
C VAL A 4 6.14 0.57 3.44
N ILE A 5 6.84 1.62 3.03
CA ILE A 5 6.54 3.00 3.39
C ILE A 5 6.07 3.72 2.13
N CYS A 6 4.92 4.38 2.21
CA CYS A 6 4.44 5.22 1.13
C CYS A 6 5.41 6.38 0.89
N LYS A 7 5.91 6.52 -0.33
CA LYS A 7 6.84 7.60 -0.69
C LYS A 7 6.18 8.98 -0.78
N HIS A 8 4.84 9.04 -0.78
CA HIS A 8 4.08 10.28 -0.94
C HIS A 8 3.63 10.88 0.40
N CYS A 9 3.11 10.06 1.32
CA CYS A 9 2.62 10.54 2.63
C CYS A 9 3.38 9.93 3.82
N GLY A 10 4.34 9.04 3.60
CA GLY A 10 5.08 8.39 4.70
C GLY A 10 4.31 7.31 5.46
N ALA A 11 3.05 7.01 5.11
CA ALA A 11 2.27 5.96 5.75
C ALA A 11 2.97 4.60 5.66
N LYS A 12 2.89 3.80 6.73
CA LYS A 12 3.61 2.53 6.86
C LYS A 12 2.64 1.36 6.79
N TYR A 13 2.99 0.34 6.04
CA TYR A 13 2.21 -0.87 5.86
C TYR A 13 3.07 -2.09 6.13
N SER A 14 2.58 -3.06 6.88
CA SER A 14 3.10 -4.42 6.83
C SER A 14 2.49 -5.12 5.63
N TYR A 15 3.21 -6.08 5.06
CA TYR A 15 2.60 -6.98 4.10
C TYR A 15 3.00 -8.43 4.32
N LYS A 16 2.14 -9.34 3.88
CA LYS A 16 2.42 -10.77 3.81
C LYS A 16 2.33 -11.21 2.36
N GLU A 17 3.36 -11.91 1.91
CA GLU A 17 3.36 -12.55 0.60
C GLU A 17 2.77 -13.95 0.73
N GLN A 18 1.78 -14.26 -0.09
CA GLN A 18 1.16 -15.57 -0.19
C GLN A 18 1.29 -16.09 -1.61
N SER A 19 1.73 -17.33 -1.76
CA SER A 19 1.90 -17.89 -3.09
C SER A 19 0.57 -18.42 -3.64
N ILE A 20 -0.07 -17.62 -4.49
CA ILE A 20 -1.32 -17.94 -5.19
C ILE A 20 -1.11 -17.59 -6.67
N GLN A 21 -1.49 -18.50 -7.58
CA GLN A 21 -1.45 -18.22 -9.01
C GLN A 21 -2.55 -17.21 -9.37
N MET A 22 -2.14 -15.95 -9.55
CA MET A 22 -3.00 -14.90 -10.08
C MET A 22 -2.59 -14.60 -11.52
N ARG A 23 -3.56 -14.58 -12.44
CA ARG A 23 -3.31 -14.31 -13.87
C ARG A 23 -3.33 -12.82 -14.19
N ASP A 24 -4.03 -12.04 -13.39
CA ASP A 24 -4.24 -10.62 -13.64
C ASP A 24 -3.15 -9.78 -12.96
N LYS A 25 -2.88 -8.62 -13.56
CA LYS A 25 -2.05 -7.60 -12.92
C LYS A 25 -2.87 -6.94 -11.83
N ASP A 26 -2.24 -6.71 -10.68
CA ASP A 26 -2.89 -6.07 -9.55
C ASP A 26 -1.94 -5.11 -8.85
N TYR A 27 -2.50 -4.21 -8.06
CA TYR A 27 -1.76 -3.15 -7.40
C TYR A 27 -2.39 -2.81 -6.05
N GLN A 28 -1.54 -2.45 -5.10
CA GLN A 28 -1.97 -1.87 -3.82
C GLN A 28 -1.85 -0.35 -3.89
N ARG A 29 -2.91 0.35 -3.50
CA ARG A 29 -2.89 1.79 -3.26
C ARG A 29 -2.72 2.10 -1.78
N CYS A 30 -2.10 3.23 -1.50
CA CYS A 30 -2.04 3.81 -0.17
C CYS A 30 -3.44 4.29 0.22
N GLU A 31 -3.96 3.83 1.36
CA GLU A 31 -5.26 4.26 1.87
C GLU A 31 -5.30 5.75 2.24
N VAL A 32 -4.15 6.36 2.54
CA VAL A 32 -4.07 7.77 2.96
C VAL A 32 -4.04 8.74 1.76
N CYS A 33 -3.15 8.50 0.79
CA CYS A 33 -2.92 9.42 -0.33
C CYS A 33 -3.29 8.84 -1.72
N HIS A 34 -3.77 7.60 -1.76
CA HIS A 34 -4.18 6.87 -2.97
C HIS A 34 -3.07 6.64 -4.01
N ALA A 35 -1.82 7.01 -3.70
CA ALA A 35 -0.67 6.69 -4.53
C ALA A 35 -0.41 5.17 -4.55
N ILE A 36 0.15 4.68 -5.66
CA ILE A 36 0.46 3.26 -5.84
C ILE A 36 1.64 2.89 -4.93
N LEU A 37 1.42 1.95 -4.01
CA LEU A 37 2.46 1.44 -3.10
C LEU A 37 3.30 0.36 -3.77
N LYS A 38 2.63 -0.55 -4.46
CA LYS A 38 3.23 -1.71 -5.11
C LYS A 38 2.34 -2.18 -6.26
N GLU A 39 2.96 -2.54 -7.36
CA GLU A 39 2.30 -3.23 -8.49
C GLU A 39 2.92 -4.61 -8.64
N TRP A 40 2.11 -5.60 -9.00
CA TRP A 40 2.59 -6.92 -9.35
C TRP A 40 1.87 -7.43 -10.59
N ASN A 41 2.65 -7.91 -11.55
CA ASN A 41 2.13 -8.54 -12.74
C ASN A 41 1.78 -9.98 -12.42
N GLY A 42 0.61 -10.44 -12.89
CA GLY A 42 0.10 -11.80 -12.74
C GLY A 42 1.22 -12.84 -12.65
N GLY A 43 1.34 -13.41 -11.46
CA GLY A 43 2.44 -14.26 -11.03
C GLY A 43 1.98 -15.19 -9.92
N MET A 44 2.93 -15.88 -9.29
CA MET A 44 2.63 -16.82 -8.22
C MET A 44 2.42 -16.17 -6.85
N ASN A 45 2.43 -14.84 -6.71
CA ASN A 45 2.43 -14.16 -5.42
C ASN A 45 1.29 -13.11 -5.32
N TYR A 46 0.53 -13.23 -4.24
CA TYR A 46 -0.46 -12.27 -3.74
C TYR A 46 0.12 -11.57 -2.51
N TYR A 47 -0.23 -10.30 -2.32
CA TYR A 47 0.25 -9.49 -1.19
C TYR A 47 -0.94 -8.98 -0.39
N ASP A 48 -0.99 -9.33 0.89
CA ASP A 48 -1.96 -8.79 1.84
C ASP A 48 -1.31 -7.65 2.62
N PHE A 49 -1.92 -6.47 2.61
CA PHE A 49 -1.38 -5.26 3.24
C PHE A 49 -2.20 -4.87 4.45
N GLU A 50 -1.52 -4.47 5.52
CA GLU A 50 -2.13 -3.96 6.74
C GLU A 50 -1.48 -2.61 7.08
N LEU A 51 -2.31 -1.57 7.19
CA LEU A 51 -1.89 -0.24 7.58
C LEU A 51 -1.44 -0.24 9.05
N LEU A 52 -0.18 0.15 9.27
CA LEU A 52 0.42 0.21 10.61
C LEU A 52 0.37 1.62 11.20
N SER A 53 0.59 2.64 10.38
CA SER A 53 0.53 4.03 10.80
C SER A 53 0.26 4.96 9.63
N GLU A 54 -0.69 5.86 9.82
CA GLU A 54 -0.87 7.03 8.98
C GLU A 54 0.17 8.05 9.45
N ASN A 55 1.18 8.35 8.62
CA ASN A 55 1.97 9.56 8.87
C ASN A 55 1.08 10.72 8.42
N GLU A 56 0.41 11.35 9.38
CA GLU A 56 -0.32 12.59 9.17
C GLU A 56 0.65 13.75 9.01
N ASP A 57 1.27 13.87 7.83
CA ASP A 57 1.77 15.16 7.35
C ASP A 57 0.74 15.78 6.40
N ARG A 58 -0.53 15.74 6.78
CA ARG A 58 -1.60 16.50 6.13
C ARG A 58 -1.99 17.64 7.06
N GLU A 59 -1.49 18.82 6.73
CA GLU A 59 -2.17 20.06 7.09
C GLU A 59 -3.64 19.92 6.70
N GLU A 60 -4.53 20.01 7.68
CA GLU A 60 -5.95 20.17 7.48
C GLU A 60 -6.18 21.42 6.60
N GLU A 61 -6.38 21.25 5.30
CA GLU A 61 -7.07 22.27 4.52
C GLU A 61 -8.53 22.27 4.97
N ASN A 62 -8.79 23.04 6.02
CA ASN A 62 -10.10 23.55 6.40
C ASN A 62 -10.68 24.32 5.20
N GLU A 63 -11.54 23.68 4.41
CA GLU A 63 -12.44 24.41 3.52
C GLU A 63 -13.69 24.84 4.31
N LYS A 64 -13.85 26.16 4.36
CA LYS A 64 -14.88 26.95 5.04
C LYS A 64 -16.29 26.75 4.51
#